data_AF-A0A2D6AE06-F1
#
_entry.id   AF-A0A2D6AE06-F1
#
_cell.length_a   1.000
_cell.length_b   1.000
_cell.length_c   1.000
_cell.angle_alpha   90.00
_cell.angle_beta   90.00
_cell.angle_gamma   90.00
#
_symmetry.space_group_name_H-M   'P 1'
#
loop_
_entity.id
_entity.type
_entity.pdbx_description
1 polymer ?
#
loop_
_entity_poly.entity_id
_entity_poly.type
_entity_poly.pdbx_seq_one_letter_code
_entity_poly.pdbx_strand_id
1 'polypeptide(L)'
;MKNMFNLPEGTPIDEKISVDAGSIQPFDHGVISTWIGRRKTPTGHRLVRAGRIVGWLAESGKGKLLLAGKEARLRLEEIEGKENFRFESGEYSLRGLGSVAEVLPEAFEHAADRQGLLPRGDAVVRLLSRDLSSVLRAMVERETVRGAIAIDQGMLIDSVGDLPNDGEQLAREIHSTLEAMSISIVEDDTITSGSHWTMHHEGGSLLLAQAGDVSIGVWTEANTNHARLISAVAAILEGEIGAVGASGGPLPDGFVLREGRGGPDAIISMLTAAVNEEVTGHLQSGQSSTSVSLLLSRGVPVGISAPDGQSLEEAMLTFTDSSRILKLHRLPSGTIVSRESGTVDEFRLDDFHDLLVTLRTRSESRRANLKSKL
;
A
#
# COMPACT_ATOMS: atom_id res chain seq x y z
N MET A 1 16.53 -25.82 -18.74
CA MET A 1 17.00 -24.44 -19.04
C MET A 1 15.77 -23.59 -19.22
N LYS A 2 15.36 -22.80 -18.22
CA LYS A 2 14.15 -21.96 -18.29
C LYS A 2 14.56 -20.49 -18.20
N ASN A 3 14.36 -19.78 -19.31
CA ASN A 3 14.15 -18.35 -19.54
C ASN A 3 14.52 -17.39 -18.39
N MET A 4 15.78 -16.98 -18.33
CA MET A 4 16.14 -15.81 -17.52
C MET A 4 16.39 -14.66 -18.48
N PHE A 5 15.42 -13.74 -18.53
CA PHE A 5 15.54 -12.37 -19.02
C PHE A 5 15.00 -12.06 -20.44
N ASN A 6 13.67 -11.99 -20.53
CA ASN A 6 12.96 -11.23 -21.57
C ASN A 6 12.07 -10.20 -20.85
N LEU A 7 12.21 -8.93 -21.22
CA LEU A 7 11.22 -7.91 -20.86
C LEU A 7 9.93 -8.12 -21.69
N PRO A 8 8.79 -7.55 -21.28
CA PRO A 8 7.55 -7.61 -22.07
C PRO A 8 7.81 -7.23 -23.53
N GLU A 9 7.18 -7.94 -24.46
CA GLU A 9 7.30 -7.59 -25.87
C GLU A 9 6.54 -6.28 -26.14
N GLY A 10 7.23 -5.32 -26.76
CA GLY A 10 6.66 -4.03 -27.17
C GLY A 10 6.35 -4.02 -28.66
N THR A 11 5.68 -2.97 -29.14
CA THR A 11 5.47 -2.77 -30.58
C THR A 11 6.82 -2.52 -31.24
N PRO A 12 7.26 -3.34 -32.23
CA PRO A 12 8.56 -3.16 -32.86
C PRO A 12 8.69 -1.78 -33.51
N ILE A 13 9.87 -1.17 -33.37
CA ILE A 13 10.20 0.11 -33.99
C ILE A 13 11.31 -0.13 -35.02
N ASP A 14 11.00 0.15 -36.29
CA ASP A 14 11.91 -0.04 -37.43
C ASP A 14 12.77 1.21 -37.73
N GLU A 15 12.64 2.26 -36.91
CA GLU A 15 13.42 3.50 -37.05
C GLU A 15 14.84 3.37 -36.51
N LYS A 16 15.75 4.24 -37.01
CA LYS A 16 17.14 4.22 -36.58
C LYS A 16 17.27 4.76 -35.15
N ILE A 17 17.67 3.89 -34.24
CA ILE A 17 17.96 4.23 -32.84
C ILE A 17 19.45 4.53 -32.62
N SER A 18 19.74 5.41 -31.66
CA SER A 18 21.09 5.69 -31.15
C SER A 18 21.09 5.48 -29.64
N VAL A 19 22.15 4.93 -29.09
CA VAL A 19 22.31 4.77 -27.63
C VAL A 19 23.35 5.73 -27.06
N ASP A 20 23.80 6.70 -27.86
CA ASP A 20 24.79 7.69 -27.46
C ASP A 20 24.26 8.56 -26.31
N ALA A 21 25.16 9.02 -25.43
CA ALA A 21 24.76 9.85 -24.30
C ALA A 21 24.03 11.11 -24.79
N GLY A 22 22.81 11.33 -24.28
CA GLY A 22 21.97 12.48 -24.63
C GLY A 22 21.16 12.32 -25.92
N SER A 23 21.21 11.16 -26.60
CA SER A 23 20.34 10.87 -27.75
C SER A 23 18.87 10.79 -27.33
N ILE A 24 18.01 11.34 -28.18
CA ILE A 24 16.55 11.23 -28.08
C ILE A 24 16.07 10.15 -29.06
N GLN A 25 15.27 9.22 -28.54
CA GLN A 25 14.73 8.11 -29.30
C GLN A 25 13.49 8.53 -30.10
N PRO A 26 13.17 7.83 -31.20
CA PRO A 26 11.98 8.10 -32.00
C PRO A 26 10.66 7.73 -31.33
N PHE A 27 10.69 7.27 -30.06
CA PHE A 27 9.53 6.81 -29.31
C PHE A 27 9.59 7.27 -27.86
N ASP A 28 8.42 7.47 -27.26
CA ASP A 28 8.33 8.06 -25.92
C ASP A 28 8.63 7.05 -24.82
N HIS A 29 8.09 5.83 -24.89
CA HIS A 29 8.19 4.84 -23.83
C HIS A 29 8.53 3.48 -24.41
N GLY A 30 9.47 2.75 -23.81
CA GLY A 30 9.78 1.42 -24.32
C GLY A 30 11.10 0.85 -23.85
N VAL A 31 11.64 -0.04 -24.67
CA VAL A 31 12.87 -0.77 -24.42
C VAL A 31 13.76 -0.77 -25.66
N ILE A 32 15.07 -0.70 -25.45
CA ILE A 32 16.08 -1.03 -26.45
C ILE A 32 16.88 -2.23 -25.95
N SER A 33 16.82 -3.32 -26.69
CA SER A 33 17.50 -4.57 -26.36
C SER A 33 18.79 -4.70 -27.14
N THR A 34 19.88 -5.04 -26.45
CA THR A 34 21.20 -5.23 -27.06
C THR A 34 21.47 -6.71 -27.25
N TRP A 35 21.80 -7.09 -28.49
CA TRP A 35 22.07 -8.47 -28.88
C TRP A 35 23.49 -8.61 -29.40
N ILE A 36 24.22 -9.61 -28.93
CA ILE A 36 25.55 -9.95 -29.45
C ILE A 36 25.44 -11.13 -30.42
N GLY A 37 26.01 -10.96 -31.62
CA GLY A 37 26.12 -12.02 -32.63
C GLY A 37 24.76 -12.67 -32.97
N ARG A 38 24.68 -14.00 -32.87
CA ARG A 38 23.48 -14.80 -33.18
C ARG A 38 22.84 -15.43 -31.93
N ARG A 39 22.99 -14.80 -30.76
CA ARG A 39 22.41 -15.31 -29.50
C ARG A 39 20.88 -15.31 -29.56
N LYS A 40 20.26 -16.27 -28.86
CA LYS A 40 18.80 -16.41 -28.72
C LYS A 40 18.21 -15.54 -27.60
N THR A 41 19.05 -14.91 -26.78
CA THR A 41 18.63 -14.02 -25.70
C THR A 41 19.40 -12.69 -25.77
N PRO A 42 18.77 -11.58 -25.36
CA PRO A 42 19.43 -10.29 -25.27
C PRO A 42 20.52 -10.33 -24.19
N THR A 43 21.56 -9.52 -24.38
CA THR A 43 22.68 -9.37 -23.45
C THR A 43 22.39 -8.26 -22.41
N GLY A 44 21.46 -7.36 -22.74
CA GLY A 44 20.91 -6.40 -21.80
C GLY A 44 19.87 -5.49 -22.45
N HIS A 45 19.30 -4.61 -21.64
CA HIS A 45 18.20 -3.72 -22.01
C HIS A 45 18.44 -2.30 -21.51
N ARG A 46 17.89 -1.34 -22.26
CA ARG A 46 17.74 0.06 -21.88
C ARG A 46 16.26 0.41 -21.83
N LEU A 47 15.83 1.09 -20.77
CA LEU A 47 14.46 1.57 -20.63
C LEU A 47 14.40 3.02 -21.12
N VAL A 48 13.41 3.32 -21.96
CA VAL A 48 13.22 4.64 -22.58
C VAL A 48 11.97 5.29 -22.00
N ARG A 49 12.09 6.56 -21.60
CA ARG A 49 10.99 7.40 -21.12
C ARG A 49 11.11 8.81 -21.67
N ALA A 50 10.01 9.34 -22.21
CA ALA A 50 9.95 10.63 -22.90
C ALA A 50 11.11 10.79 -23.91
N GLY A 51 11.38 9.73 -24.67
CA GLY A 51 12.48 9.68 -25.65
C GLY A 51 13.88 9.56 -25.05
N ARG A 52 14.05 9.53 -23.72
CA ARG A 52 15.36 9.46 -23.06
C ARG A 52 15.60 8.08 -22.46
N ILE A 53 16.85 7.61 -22.51
CA ILE A 53 17.25 6.40 -21.78
C ILE A 53 17.37 6.73 -20.29
N VAL A 54 16.64 5.99 -19.46
CA VAL A 54 16.51 6.25 -18.00
C VAL A 54 16.79 5.03 -17.12
N GLY A 55 16.93 3.85 -17.72
CA GLY A 55 17.22 2.62 -16.98
C GLY A 55 18.04 1.62 -17.80
N TRP A 56 18.77 0.74 -17.11
CA TRP A 56 19.71 -0.21 -17.68
C TRP A 56 19.68 -1.55 -16.93
N LEU A 57 19.75 -2.63 -17.69
CA LEU A 57 19.91 -4.00 -17.19
C LEU A 57 20.90 -4.75 -18.08
N ALA A 58 21.79 -5.56 -17.49
CA ALA A 58 22.80 -6.28 -18.25
C ALA A 58 23.20 -7.61 -17.61
N GLU A 59 23.67 -8.56 -18.42
CA GLU A 59 24.31 -9.77 -17.89
C GLU A 59 25.68 -9.43 -17.27
N SER A 60 25.96 -10.00 -16.10
CA SER A 60 27.25 -9.82 -15.39
C SER A 60 28.43 -10.53 -16.07
N GLY A 61 28.17 -11.40 -17.07
CA GLY A 61 29.19 -12.21 -17.76
C GLY A 61 29.81 -13.35 -16.94
N LYS A 62 29.68 -13.34 -15.60
CA LYS A 62 30.15 -14.40 -14.69
C LYS A 62 29.03 -14.83 -13.74
N GLY A 63 28.32 -15.90 -14.09
CA GLY A 63 27.29 -16.50 -13.24
C GLY A 63 25.86 -16.11 -13.61
N LYS A 64 24.93 -16.34 -12.67
CA LYS A 64 23.47 -16.11 -12.84
C LYS A 64 23.00 -14.72 -12.37
N LEU A 65 23.92 -13.82 -12.04
CA LEU A 65 23.58 -12.51 -11.46
C LEU A 65 23.35 -11.46 -12.56
N LEU A 66 22.32 -10.65 -12.38
CA LEU A 66 21.98 -9.52 -13.24
C LEU A 66 22.57 -8.23 -12.66
N LEU A 67 23.07 -7.37 -13.54
CA LEU A 67 23.45 -6.01 -13.20
C LEU A 67 22.28 -5.08 -13.52
N ALA A 68 22.13 -4.02 -12.72
CA ALA A 68 21.10 -3.00 -12.90
C ALA A 68 21.68 -1.59 -12.70
N GLY A 69 20.96 -0.58 -13.18
CA GLY A 69 21.33 0.83 -13.02
C GLY A 69 22.73 1.14 -13.58
N LYS A 70 23.53 1.89 -12.82
CA LYS A 70 24.85 2.36 -13.25
C LYS A 70 25.81 1.22 -13.63
N GLU A 71 25.80 0.11 -12.92
CA GLU A 71 26.67 -1.04 -13.21
C GLU A 71 26.28 -1.72 -14.54
N ALA A 72 24.98 -1.82 -14.83
CA ALA A 72 24.50 -2.33 -16.10
C ALA A 72 24.84 -1.40 -17.27
N ARG A 73 24.76 -0.07 -17.05
CA ARG A 73 25.12 0.92 -18.06
C ARG A 73 26.57 0.77 -18.51
N LEU A 74 27.50 0.76 -17.56
CA LEU A 74 28.93 0.59 -17.85
C LEU A 74 29.21 -0.74 -18.56
N ARG A 75 28.49 -1.79 -18.18
CA ARG A 75 28.63 -3.11 -18.80
C ARG A 75 28.18 -3.13 -20.26
N LEU A 76 27.06 -2.47 -20.57
CA LEU A 76 26.55 -2.35 -21.94
C LEU A 76 27.49 -1.52 -22.82
N GLU A 77 28.01 -0.41 -22.30
CA GLU A 77 29.01 0.42 -22.99
C GLU A 77 30.29 -0.40 -23.32
N GLU A 78 30.76 -1.25 -22.40
CA GLU A 78 31.90 -2.15 -22.65
C GLU A 78 31.61 -3.22 -23.72
N ILE A 79 30.39 -3.76 -23.73
CA ILE A 79 29.94 -4.77 -24.70
C ILE A 79 29.86 -4.18 -26.10
N GLU A 80 29.31 -2.98 -26.22
CA GLU A 80 29.10 -2.26 -27.49
C GLU A 80 30.41 -1.68 -28.04
N GLY A 81 31.44 -1.52 -27.21
CA GLY A 81 32.79 -1.27 -27.69
C GLY A 81 33.41 -2.41 -28.53
N LYS A 82 32.72 -3.55 -28.69
CA LYS A 82 33.15 -4.70 -29.51
C LYS A 82 32.34 -4.75 -30.81
N GLU A 83 32.97 -5.13 -31.92
CA GLU A 83 32.41 -4.93 -33.29
C GLU A 83 31.25 -5.86 -33.72
N ASN A 84 30.48 -6.49 -32.81
CA ASN A 84 29.39 -7.41 -33.20
C ASN A 84 28.16 -7.34 -32.28
N PHE A 85 27.44 -6.22 -32.32
CA PHE A 85 26.15 -6.05 -31.66
C PHE A 85 25.08 -5.56 -32.63
N ARG A 86 23.82 -5.76 -32.25
CA ARG A 86 22.65 -5.17 -32.90
C ARG A 86 21.65 -4.74 -31.83
N PHE A 87 20.85 -3.72 -32.14
CA PHE A 87 19.78 -3.26 -31.28
C PHE A 87 18.42 -3.66 -31.84
N GLU A 88 17.49 -3.99 -30.94
CA GLU A 88 16.08 -4.17 -31.26
C GLU A 88 15.25 -3.32 -30.29
N SER A 89 14.42 -2.43 -30.83
CA SER A 89 13.56 -1.52 -30.06
C SER A 89 12.12 -1.99 -30.04
N GLY A 90 11.48 -1.86 -28.87
CA GLY A 90 10.06 -2.11 -28.68
C GLY A 90 9.41 -0.96 -27.92
N GLU A 91 8.35 -0.39 -28.49
CA GLU A 91 7.53 0.64 -27.86
C GLU A 91 6.59 0.02 -26.82
N TYR A 92 6.50 0.67 -25.67
CA TYR A 92 5.52 0.36 -24.63
C TYR A 92 4.49 1.48 -24.53
N SER A 93 3.29 1.13 -24.07
CA SER A 93 2.43 2.15 -23.45
C SER A 93 3.08 2.67 -22.17
N LEU A 94 2.70 3.89 -21.75
CA LEU A 94 3.15 4.45 -20.45
C LEU A 94 2.89 3.47 -19.29
N ARG A 95 1.73 2.80 -19.31
CA ARG A 95 1.35 1.76 -18.34
C ARG A 95 2.26 0.53 -18.43
N GLY A 96 2.60 0.08 -19.63
CA GLY A 96 3.49 -1.06 -19.85
C GLY A 96 4.90 -0.81 -19.29
N LEU A 97 5.45 0.37 -19.55
CA LEU A 97 6.72 0.80 -18.94
C LEU A 97 6.60 0.93 -17.41
N GLY A 98 5.44 1.38 -16.92
CA GLY A 98 5.10 1.43 -15.50
C GLY A 98 5.17 0.09 -14.79
N SER A 99 4.60 -0.96 -15.37
CA SER A 99 4.68 -2.33 -14.83
C SER A 99 6.12 -2.86 -14.79
N VAL A 100 6.96 -2.48 -15.76
CA VAL A 100 8.40 -2.81 -15.72
C VAL A 100 9.10 -2.09 -14.56
N ALA A 101 8.77 -0.81 -14.34
CA ALA A 101 9.34 -0.01 -13.26
C ALA A 101 8.92 -0.45 -11.85
N GLU A 102 7.76 -1.10 -11.75
CA GLU A 102 7.25 -1.69 -10.51
C GLU A 102 8.01 -2.97 -10.13
N VAL A 103 8.26 -3.84 -11.12
CA VAL A 103 8.93 -5.13 -10.89
C VAL A 103 10.45 -4.98 -10.78
N LEU A 104 11.05 -4.02 -11.50
CA LEU A 104 12.50 -3.83 -11.58
C LEU A 104 12.92 -2.38 -11.27
N PRO A 105 12.68 -1.89 -10.04
CA PRO A 105 13.02 -0.53 -9.66
C PRO A 105 14.53 -0.24 -9.74
N GLU A 106 15.37 -1.24 -9.49
CA GLU A 106 16.83 -1.16 -9.56
C GLU A 106 17.38 -0.92 -10.97
N ALA A 107 16.57 -1.11 -12.01
CA ALA A 107 16.97 -0.79 -13.38
C ALA A 107 17.23 0.71 -13.58
N PHE A 108 16.60 1.57 -12.80
CA PHE A 108 16.65 3.03 -12.96
C PHE A 108 17.81 3.64 -12.16
N GLU A 109 18.64 4.46 -12.83
CA GLU A 109 19.78 5.12 -12.16
C GLU A 109 19.31 6.20 -11.18
N HIS A 110 18.20 6.90 -11.47
CA HIS A 110 17.62 7.90 -10.58
C HIS A 110 16.17 7.58 -10.23
N ALA A 111 15.79 7.79 -8.96
CA ALA A 111 14.43 7.59 -8.49
C ALA A 111 13.41 8.53 -9.17
N ALA A 112 13.82 9.75 -9.53
CA ALA A 112 13.00 10.72 -10.25
C ALA A 112 12.51 10.19 -11.62
N ASP A 113 13.29 9.32 -12.26
CA ASP A 113 12.95 8.77 -13.57
C ASP A 113 11.81 7.74 -13.49
N ARG A 114 11.51 7.21 -12.30
CA ARG A 114 10.34 6.36 -12.04
C ARG A 114 9.09 7.16 -11.66
N GLN A 115 9.24 8.43 -11.31
CA GLN A 115 8.14 9.28 -10.84
C GLN A 115 7.10 9.48 -11.95
N GLY A 116 5.89 8.95 -11.76
CA GLY A 116 4.79 9.02 -12.73
C GLY A 116 4.76 7.90 -13.78
N LEU A 117 5.70 6.94 -13.73
CA LEU A 117 5.65 5.72 -14.55
C LEU A 117 4.86 4.61 -13.88
N LEU A 118 5.11 4.38 -12.59
CA LEU A 118 4.38 3.40 -11.82
C LEU A 118 2.89 3.67 -12.03
N PRO A 119 2.09 2.68 -12.46
CA PRO A 119 0.66 2.77 -12.21
C PRO A 119 0.62 3.06 -10.73
N ARG A 120 0.07 4.23 -10.37
CA ARG A 120 -0.24 4.46 -8.99
C ARG A 120 -1.11 3.25 -8.64
N GLY A 121 -0.59 2.25 -7.94
CA GLY A 121 -1.42 1.46 -7.04
C GLY A 121 -2.09 2.54 -6.22
N ASP A 122 -3.36 2.77 -6.53
CA ASP A 122 -3.85 4.12 -6.73
C ASP A 122 -3.53 5.02 -5.54
N ALA A 123 -2.71 6.07 -5.73
CA ALA A 123 -2.27 6.92 -4.63
C ALA A 123 -3.48 7.54 -3.93
N VAL A 124 -4.58 7.72 -4.66
CA VAL A 124 -5.88 8.07 -4.10
C VAL A 124 -6.42 6.89 -3.28
N VAL A 125 -6.60 5.69 -3.82
CA VAL A 125 -6.95 4.47 -3.04
C VAL A 125 -6.05 4.28 -1.80
N ARG A 126 -4.74 4.47 -1.89
CA ARG A 126 -3.78 4.33 -0.78
C ARG A 126 -3.87 5.45 0.25
N LEU A 127 -4.28 6.66 -0.17
CA LEU A 127 -4.60 7.74 0.76
C LEU A 127 -5.95 7.49 1.43
N LEU A 128 -6.93 7.04 0.65
CA LEU A 128 -8.30 6.81 1.10
C LEU A 128 -8.47 5.49 1.87
N SER A 129 -7.49 4.59 1.80
CA SER A 129 -7.42 3.38 2.63
C SER A 129 -6.78 3.63 4.00
N ARG A 130 -6.16 4.81 4.20
CA ARG A 130 -5.53 5.19 5.48
C ARG A 130 -6.56 5.84 6.41
N ASP A 131 -6.12 6.13 7.63
CA ASP A 131 -6.87 7.01 8.53
C ASP A 131 -7.06 8.39 7.87
N LEU A 132 -8.30 8.68 7.49
CA LEU A 132 -8.66 9.86 6.72
C LEU A 132 -8.41 11.13 7.52
N SER A 133 -8.63 11.11 8.83
CA SER A 133 -8.32 12.23 9.71
C SER A 133 -6.84 12.61 9.65
N SER A 134 -5.94 11.61 9.71
CA SER A 134 -4.50 11.82 9.54
C SER A 134 -4.15 12.33 8.15
N VAL A 135 -4.83 11.83 7.11
CA VAL A 135 -4.66 12.33 5.74
C VAL A 135 -5.07 13.80 5.64
N LEU A 136 -6.22 14.21 6.19
CA LEU A 136 -6.68 15.60 6.17
C LEU A 136 -5.70 16.52 6.90
N ARG A 137 -5.19 16.11 8.07
CA ARG A 137 -4.20 16.89 8.82
C ARG A 137 -2.91 17.09 8.01
N ALA A 138 -2.38 16.03 7.41
CA ALA A 138 -1.20 16.10 6.55
C ALA A 138 -1.45 16.94 5.26
N MET A 139 -2.70 17.03 4.80
CA MET A 139 -3.07 17.92 3.70
C MET A 139 -3.02 19.39 4.14
N VAL A 140 -3.68 19.72 5.25
CA VAL A 140 -3.84 21.10 5.75
C VAL A 140 -2.55 21.70 6.32
N GLU A 141 -1.57 20.87 6.69
CA GLU A 141 -0.21 21.34 7.03
C GLU A 141 0.49 22.09 5.88
N ARG A 142 -0.03 22.02 4.66
CA ARG A 142 0.52 22.76 3.52
C ARG A 142 -0.10 24.13 3.38
N GLU A 143 0.77 25.12 3.22
CA GLU A 143 0.41 26.53 3.05
C GLU A 143 -0.61 26.79 1.93
N THR A 144 -0.65 25.93 0.91
CA THR A 144 -1.57 26.08 -0.22
C THR A 144 -2.94 25.42 -0.01
N VAL A 145 -3.13 24.70 1.11
CA VAL A 145 -4.40 24.03 1.44
C VAL A 145 -5.10 24.85 2.50
N ARG A 146 -6.34 25.26 2.21
CA ARG A 146 -7.17 26.03 3.14
C ARG A 146 -7.94 25.14 4.09
N GLY A 147 -8.56 24.10 3.56
CA GLY A 147 -9.36 23.16 4.33
C GLY A 147 -9.60 21.86 3.57
N ALA A 148 -9.97 20.81 4.29
CA ALA A 148 -10.19 19.50 3.74
C ALA A 148 -11.29 18.76 4.52
N ILE A 149 -11.99 17.86 3.84
CA ILE A 149 -13.11 17.07 4.35
C ILE A 149 -12.97 15.61 3.91
N ALA A 150 -13.41 14.68 4.75
CA ALA A 150 -13.49 13.25 4.48
C ALA A 150 -14.94 12.77 4.63
N ILE A 151 -15.39 11.94 3.70
CA ILE A 151 -16.80 11.57 3.51
C ILE A 151 -16.90 10.06 3.24
N ASP A 152 -17.89 9.40 3.85
CA ASP A 152 -18.28 8.02 3.56
C ASP A 152 -19.76 7.98 3.21
N GLN A 153 -20.12 7.63 1.97
CA GLN A 153 -21.50 7.59 1.47
C GLN A 153 -22.34 8.84 1.84
N GLY A 154 -21.74 10.03 1.74
CA GLY A 154 -22.40 11.30 2.07
C GLY A 154 -22.44 11.67 3.55
N MET A 155 -21.91 10.82 4.43
CA MET A 155 -21.70 11.13 5.84
C MET A 155 -20.33 11.78 6.05
N LEU A 156 -20.29 12.87 6.82
CA LEU A 156 -19.05 13.51 7.22
C LEU A 156 -18.28 12.59 8.20
N ILE A 157 -17.04 12.26 7.85
CA ILE A 157 -16.11 11.52 8.72
C ILE A 157 -15.31 12.52 9.56
N ASP A 158 -14.67 13.48 8.89
CA ASP A 158 -13.83 14.50 9.52
C ASP A 158 -13.69 15.74 8.62
N SER A 159 -13.36 16.87 9.22
CA SER A 159 -13.09 18.14 8.54
C SER A 159 -12.01 18.93 9.25
N VAL A 160 -11.08 19.49 8.50
CA VAL A 160 -9.93 20.25 9.03
C VAL A 160 -9.72 21.53 8.22
N GLY A 161 -9.33 22.61 8.87
CA GLY A 161 -9.01 23.89 8.22
C GLY A 161 -10.23 24.77 7.93
N ASP A 162 -10.04 25.73 7.02
CA ASP A 162 -11.04 26.70 6.61
C ASP A 162 -11.89 26.15 5.45
N LEU A 163 -13.11 25.76 5.76
CA LEU A 163 -14.08 25.23 4.80
C LEU A 163 -15.00 26.35 4.29
N PRO A 164 -15.45 26.28 3.02
CA PRO A 164 -16.32 27.32 2.45
C PRO A 164 -17.75 27.32 3.03
N ASN A 165 -18.15 26.25 3.70
CA ASN A 165 -19.47 26.09 4.32
C ASN A 165 -19.41 25.03 5.43
N ASP A 166 -20.53 24.79 6.10
CA ASP A 166 -20.69 23.74 7.10
C ASP A 166 -20.35 22.34 6.54
N GLY A 167 -19.56 21.56 7.29
CA GLY A 167 -19.01 20.29 6.83
C GLY A 167 -20.07 19.24 6.53
N GLU A 168 -21.14 19.20 7.32
CA GLU A 168 -22.29 18.29 7.11
C GLU A 168 -23.04 18.62 5.82
N GLN A 169 -23.20 19.91 5.51
CA GLN A 169 -23.77 20.32 4.24
C GLN A 169 -22.86 20.00 3.05
N LEU A 170 -21.55 20.28 3.17
CA LEU A 170 -20.58 19.99 2.13
C LEU A 170 -20.46 18.49 1.83
N ALA A 171 -20.51 17.64 2.85
CA ALA A 171 -20.48 16.19 2.67
C ALA A 171 -21.62 15.69 1.78
N ARG A 172 -22.84 16.18 2.02
CA ARG A 172 -24.02 15.86 1.21
C ARG A 172 -23.90 16.38 -0.23
N GLU A 173 -23.44 17.61 -0.40
CA GLU A 173 -23.29 18.24 -1.73
C GLU A 173 -22.21 17.55 -2.57
N ILE A 174 -21.06 17.23 -1.97
CA ILE A 174 -19.97 16.50 -2.64
C ILE A 174 -20.42 15.10 -3.03
N HIS A 175 -21.08 14.37 -2.12
CA HIS A 175 -21.56 13.03 -2.42
C HIS A 175 -22.58 13.02 -3.58
N SER A 176 -23.57 13.92 -3.55
CA SER A 176 -24.52 14.07 -4.65
C SER A 176 -23.83 14.43 -5.98
N THR A 177 -22.78 15.27 -5.92
CA THR A 177 -21.98 15.63 -7.10
C THR A 177 -21.22 14.42 -7.65
N LEU A 178 -20.58 13.63 -6.78
CA LEU A 178 -19.86 12.41 -7.16
C LEU A 178 -20.78 11.34 -7.72
N GLU A 179 -21.98 11.15 -7.16
CA GLU A 179 -23.01 10.28 -7.72
C GLU A 179 -23.50 10.76 -9.09
N ALA A 180 -23.67 12.06 -9.29
CA ALA A 180 -24.03 12.60 -10.60
C ALA A 180 -22.91 12.39 -11.64
N MET A 181 -21.64 12.41 -11.20
CA MET A 181 -20.48 12.20 -12.05
C MET A 181 -20.22 10.71 -12.36
N SER A 182 -20.64 9.79 -11.49
CA SER A 182 -20.45 8.34 -11.69
C SER A 182 -21.31 7.77 -12.83
N ILE A 183 -22.37 8.48 -13.24
CA ILE A 183 -23.35 8.04 -14.26
C ILE A 183 -22.80 8.00 -15.71
N SER A 184 -21.52 8.32 -15.97
CA SER A 184 -21.06 8.50 -17.36
C SER A 184 -19.71 7.91 -17.79
N ILE A 185 -18.97 7.17 -16.93
CA ILE A 185 -17.57 6.80 -17.27
C ILE A 185 -17.24 5.30 -17.18
N VAL A 186 -18.02 4.44 -16.51
CA VAL A 186 -17.61 3.04 -16.29
C VAL A 186 -18.79 2.07 -16.41
N GLU A 187 -18.88 1.36 -17.53
CA GLU A 187 -19.69 0.12 -17.68
C GLU A 187 -18.87 -1.15 -17.36
N ASP A 188 -17.68 -1.01 -16.79
CA ASP A 188 -16.79 -2.14 -16.50
C ASP A 188 -16.60 -2.29 -14.98
N ASP A 189 -17.45 -3.11 -14.36
CA ASP A 189 -17.48 -3.50 -12.94
C ASP A 189 -16.16 -4.14 -12.43
N THR A 190 -15.16 -4.27 -13.29
CA THR A 190 -13.85 -4.87 -12.96
C THR A 190 -12.80 -3.87 -12.48
N ILE A 191 -13.10 -2.57 -12.51
CA ILE A 191 -12.14 -1.50 -12.20
C ILE A 191 -12.52 -0.80 -10.89
N THR A 192 -12.01 -1.30 -9.76
CA THR A 192 -11.97 -0.57 -8.49
C THR A 192 -10.81 0.44 -8.47
N SER A 193 -10.72 1.32 -9.48
CA SER A 193 -9.73 2.41 -9.48
C SER A 193 -10.30 3.61 -8.76
N GLY A 194 -9.59 4.18 -7.79
CA GLY A 194 -9.97 5.47 -7.29
C GLY A 194 -9.78 6.56 -8.34
N SER A 195 -10.65 7.54 -8.28
CA SER A 195 -10.79 8.64 -9.21
C SER A 195 -10.54 9.94 -8.48
N HIS A 196 -10.09 10.96 -9.20
CA HIS A 196 -10.04 12.31 -8.66
C HIS A 196 -10.36 13.33 -9.73
N TRP A 197 -10.93 14.45 -9.30
CA TRP A 197 -11.34 15.57 -10.12
C TRP A 197 -10.81 16.85 -9.50
N THR A 198 -10.41 17.79 -10.35
CA THR A 198 -9.95 19.11 -9.93
C THR A 198 -10.83 20.17 -10.56
N MET A 199 -11.44 21.00 -9.72
CA MET A 199 -12.30 22.11 -10.13
C MET A 199 -11.60 23.41 -9.77
N HIS A 200 -11.46 24.32 -10.74
CA HIS A 200 -10.79 25.61 -10.55
C HIS A 200 -11.83 26.74 -10.49
N HIS A 201 -11.67 27.68 -9.55
CA HIS A 201 -12.52 28.86 -9.41
C HIS A 201 -11.68 30.12 -9.17
N GLU A 202 -12.26 31.31 -9.33
CA GLU A 202 -11.52 32.60 -9.25
C GLU A 202 -10.80 32.79 -7.90
N GLY A 203 -11.36 32.24 -6.82
CA GLY A 203 -10.81 32.31 -5.46
C GLY A 203 -10.06 31.08 -5.00
N GLY A 204 -9.71 30.11 -5.86
CA GLY A 204 -9.06 28.87 -5.42
C GLY A 204 -9.33 27.64 -6.28
N SER A 205 -9.13 26.46 -5.73
CA SER A 205 -9.42 25.20 -6.40
C SER A 205 -9.89 24.13 -5.43
N LEU A 206 -10.65 23.16 -5.94
CA LEU A 206 -11.18 22.02 -5.19
C LEU A 206 -10.67 20.74 -5.83
N LEU A 207 -10.01 19.90 -5.03
CA LEU A 207 -9.72 18.51 -5.38
C LEU A 207 -10.76 17.61 -4.72
N LEU A 208 -11.45 16.82 -5.53
CA LEU A 208 -12.28 15.71 -5.07
C LEU A 208 -11.56 14.42 -5.41
N ALA A 209 -11.46 13.49 -4.47
CA ALA A 209 -10.91 12.17 -4.72
C ALA A 209 -11.80 11.09 -4.10
N GLN A 210 -12.05 10.00 -4.80
CA GLN A 210 -12.95 8.93 -4.39
C GLN A 210 -12.31 7.56 -4.62
N ALA A 211 -12.53 6.63 -3.71
CA ALA A 211 -12.19 5.23 -3.86
C ALA A 211 -13.27 4.39 -3.16
N GLY A 212 -14.04 3.64 -3.95
CA GLY A 212 -15.24 2.97 -3.45
C GLY A 212 -16.23 3.99 -2.86
N ASP A 213 -16.65 3.74 -1.63
CA ASP A 213 -17.61 4.54 -0.87
C ASP A 213 -17.00 5.78 -0.19
N VAL A 214 -15.67 5.81 -0.08
CA VAL A 214 -14.92 6.85 0.61
C VAL A 214 -14.51 7.95 -0.36
N SER A 215 -14.65 9.19 0.06
CA SER A 215 -14.22 10.36 -0.70
C SER A 215 -13.63 11.46 0.18
N ILE A 216 -12.73 12.27 -0.39
CA ILE A 216 -12.18 13.47 0.23
C ILE A 216 -12.41 14.68 -0.66
N GLY A 217 -12.63 15.83 -0.04
CA GLY A 217 -12.61 17.14 -0.68
C GLY A 217 -11.51 18.00 -0.09
N VAL A 218 -10.74 18.70 -0.92
CA VAL A 218 -9.62 19.54 -0.48
C VAL A 218 -9.68 20.88 -1.20
N TRP A 219 -9.87 21.95 -0.43
CA TRP A 219 -9.87 23.32 -0.92
C TRP A 219 -8.47 23.91 -0.83
N THR A 220 -8.02 24.46 -1.95
CA THR A 220 -6.66 24.95 -2.11
C THR A 220 -6.64 26.32 -2.77
N GLU A 221 -5.47 26.97 -2.72
CA GLU A 221 -5.20 28.19 -3.48
C GLU A 221 -5.19 27.91 -4.99
N ALA A 222 -5.49 28.92 -5.81
CA ALA A 222 -5.79 28.77 -7.24
C ALA A 222 -4.65 28.13 -8.07
N ASN A 223 -3.39 28.27 -7.61
CA ASN A 223 -2.20 27.77 -8.32
C ASN A 223 -1.66 26.46 -7.73
N THR A 224 -2.44 25.76 -6.89
CA THR A 224 -1.99 24.54 -6.24
C THR A 224 -1.86 23.38 -7.22
N ASN A 225 -0.68 22.76 -7.25
CA ASN A 225 -0.48 21.53 -8.03
C ASN A 225 -1.02 20.33 -7.25
N HIS A 226 -2.28 19.96 -7.50
CA HIS A 226 -2.97 18.85 -6.82
C HIS A 226 -2.27 17.49 -7.02
N ALA A 227 -1.62 17.26 -8.16
CA ALA A 227 -0.85 16.04 -8.38
C ALA A 227 0.37 15.96 -7.46
N ARG A 228 1.06 17.08 -7.23
CA ARG A 228 2.18 17.19 -6.28
C ARG A 228 1.68 17.11 -4.84
N LEU A 229 0.53 17.71 -4.54
CA LEU A 229 -0.13 17.62 -3.23
C LEU A 229 -0.45 16.16 -2.86
N ILE A 230 -1.16 15.44 -3.73
CA ILE A 230 -1.48 14.02 -3.53
C ILE A 230 -0.20 13.21 -3.33
N SER A 231 0.78 13.40 -4.22
CA SER A 231 2.05 12.63 -4.17
C SER A 231 2.84 12.93 -2.91
N ALA A 232 2.87 14.17 -2.46
CA ALA A 232 3.60 14.55 -1.26
C ALA A 232 2.88 14.09 0.01
N VAL A 233 1.53 14.10 0.07
CA VAL A 233 0.81 13.54 1.24
C VAL A 233 1.04 12.03 1.25
N ALA A 234 0.89 11.38 0.10
CA ALA A 234 1.17 9.96 -0.03
C ALA A 234 2.60 9.63 0.40
N ALA A 235 3.60 10.45 0.03
CA ALA A 235 5.01 10.26 0.39
C ALA A 235 5.30 10.47 1.89
N ILE A 236 4.72 11.49 2.53
CA ILE A 236 4.85 11.71 3.99
C ILE A 236 4.24 10.52 4.73
N LEU A 237 3.08 10.08 4.27
CA LEU A 237 2.41 8.92 4.83
C LEU A 237 3.11 7.60 4.43
N GLU A 238 3.88 7.54 3.33
CA GLU A 238 4.79 6.43 2.98
C GLU A 238 6.07 6.46 3.83
N GLY A 239 6.45 7.62 4.38
CA GLY A 239 7.66 7.88 5.14
C GLY A 239 7.46 7.82 6.65
N GLU A 240 6.99 6.69 7.16
CA GLU A 240 7.18 6.17 8.53
C GLU A 240 6.53 4.79 8.56
N ILE A 241 7.30 3.74 8.25
CA ILE A 241 6.82 2.35 8.39
C ILE A 241 6.95 1.98 9.87
N GLY A 242 6.07 2.55 10.69
CA GLY A 242 5.78 2.01 12.02
C GLY A 242 4.57 1.10 11.90
N ALA A 243 4.66 -0.13 12.41
CA ALA A 243 3.47 -0.93 12.63
C ALA A 243 2.53 -0.14 13.58
N VAL A 244 1.21 -0.22 13.38
CA VAL A 244 0.27 0.55 14.21
C VAL A 244 0.44 0.15 15.68
N GLY A 245 0.68 1.12 16.57
CA GLY A 245 1.03 0.83 17.97
C GLY A 245 2.53 0.61 18.24
N ALA A 246 3.40 0.81 17.24
CA ALA A 246 4.86 0.78 17.43
C ALA A 246 5.28 1.67 18.61
N SER A 247 6.02 1.09 19.56
CA SER A 247 6.42 1.73 20.83
C SER A 247 5.29 1.90 21.87
N GLY A 248 4.21 1.12 21.79
CA GLY A 248 3.13 1.12 22.79
C GLY A 248 2.08 2.20 22.59
N GLY A 249 1.97 2.75 21.38
CA GLY A 249 0.90 3.68 21.02
C GLY A 249 -0.50 3.01 21.06
N PRO A 250 -1.58 3.78 21.27
CA PRO A 250 -2.93 3.25 21.29
C PRO A 250 -3.30 2.60 19.95
N LEU A 251 -3.91 1.41 20.00
CA LEU A 251 -4.47 0.77 18.81
C LEU A 251 -5.72 1.55 18.36
N PRO A 252 -5.87 1.83 17.06
CA PRO A 252 -7.09 2.42 16.52
C PRO A 252 -8.27 1.48 16.76
N ASP A 253 -9.44 2.04 17.07
CA ASP A 253 -10.64 1.25 17.35
C ASP A 253 -11.10 0.42 16.14
N GLY A 254 -10.90 0.89 14.90
CA GLY A 254 -11.30 0.17 13.69
C GLY A 254 -12.80 -0.17 13.61
N PHE A 255 -13.17 -1.06 12.70
CA PHE A 255 -14.56 -1.51 12.52
C PHE A 255 -14.82 -2.84 13.25
N VAL A 256 -15.85 -2.90 14.09
CA VAL A 256 -16.24 -4.14 14.79
C VAL A 256 -16.94 -5.09 13.82
N LEU A 257 -16.25 -6.16 13.42
CA LEU A 257 -16.82 -7.23 12.60
C LEU A 257 -17.76 -8.13 13.40
N ARG A 258 -17.39 -8.42 14.65
CA ARG A 258 -18.10 -9.37 15.51
C ARG A 258 -17.97 -9.00 16.97
N GLU A 259 -19.01 -9.28 17.74
CA GLU A 259 -19.03 -9.14 19.19
C GLU A 259 -19.59 -10.42 19.82
N GLY A 260 -19.02 -10.83 20.95
CA GLY A 260 -19.45 -12.04 21.64
C GLY A 260 -18.96 -12.12 23.07
N ARG A 261 -19.41 -13.16 23.78
CA ARG A 261 -18.94 -13.44 25.15
C ARG A 261 -17.51 -13.99 25.12
N GLY A 262 -16.73 -13.70 26.16
CA GLY A 262 -15.35 -14.13 26.29
C GLY A 262 -15.15 -15.62 26.56
N GLY A 263 -13.89 -16.01 26.68
CA GLY A 263 -13.46 -17.37 27.02
C GLY A 263 -12.74 -18.09 25.88
N PRO A 264 -12.00 -19.19 26.18
CA PRO A 264 -11.13 -19.86 25.21
C PRO A 264 -11.83 -20.35 23.93
N ASP A 265 -13.03 -20.94 24.01
CA ASP A 265 -13.74 -21.38 22.79
C ASP A 265 -14.20 -20.21 21.92
N ALA A 266 -14.63 -19.11 22.56
CA ALA A 266 -15.07 -17.93 21.83
C ALA A 266 -13.89 -17.25 21.12
N ILE A 267 -12.72 -17.20 21.77
CA ILE A 267 -11.48 -16.73 21.15
C ILE A 267 -11.13 -17.58 19.93
N ILE A 268 -11.13 -18.91 20.05
CA ILE A 268 -10.85 -19.81 18.92
C ILE A 268 -11.86 -19.56 17.79
N SER A 269 -13.15 -19.46 18.10
CA SER A 269 -14.19 -19.18 17.10
C SER A 269 -13.96 -17.85 16.38
N MET A 270 -13.56 -16.80 17.10
CA MET A 270 -13.25 -15.48 16.52
C MET A 270 -11.98 -15.54 15.67
N LEU A 271 -10.96 -16.31 16.09
CA LEU A 271 -9.74 -16.52 15.33
C LEU A 271 -9.99 -17.30 14.03
N THR A 272 -10.79 -18.37 14.07
CA THR A 272 -11.19 -19.10 12.86
C THR A 272 -11.89 -18.18 11.87
N ALA A 273 -12.80 -17.32 12.36
CA ALA A 273 -13.46 -16.34 11.51
C ALA A 273 -12.48 -15.28 10.96
N ALA A 274 -11.53 -14.82 11.78
CA ALA A 274 -10.51 -13.87 11.38
C ALA A 274 -9.56 -14.42 10.30
N VAL A 275 -9.19 -15.70 10.37
CA VAL A 275 -8.39 -16.38 9.34
C VAL A 275 -9.18 -16.53 8.05
N ASN A 276 -10.43 -17.00 8.11
CA ASN A 276 -11.26 -17.19 6.92
C ASN A 276 -11.55 -15.88 6.16
N GLU A 277 -11.58 -14.76 6.88
CA GLU A 277 -11.84 -13.43 6.31
C GLU A 277 -10.58 -12.57 6.16
N GLU A 278 -9.40 -13.18 6.33
CA GLU A 278 -8.08 -12.53 6.23
C GLU A 278 -8.00 -11.19 7.00
N VAL A 279 -8.55 -11.15 8.21
CA VAL A 279 -8.72 -9.91 8.98
C VAL A 279 -7.37 -9.36 9.45
N THR A 280 -7.04 -8.16 9.00
CA THR A 280 -5.94 -7.38 9.59
C THR A 280 -6.53 -6.40 10.59
N GLY A 281 -6.15 -6.54 11.86
CA GLY A 281 -6.71 -5.77 12.95
C GLY A 281 -6.39 -6.34 14.32
N HIS A 282 -7.38 -6.40 15.23
CA HIS A 282 -7.16 -6.95 16.55
C HIS A 282 -8.44 -7.56 17.15
N LEU A 283 -8.27 -8.58 18.00
CA LEU A 283 -9.32 -9.15 18.82
C LEU A 283 -9.18 -8.58 20.23
N GLN A 284 -10.14 -7.77 20.67
CA GLN A 284 -10.12 -7.08 21.96
C GLN A 284 -10.96 -7.82 23.00
N SER A 285 -10.45 -7.92 24.23
CA SER A 285 -11.17 -8.40 25.41
C SER A 285 -11.33 -7.31 26.45
N GLY A 286 -12.57 -6.92 26.74
CA GLY A 286 -12.90 -5.82 27.66
C GLY A 286 -12.95 -4.45 26.99
N GLN A 287 -13.06 -3.39 27.80
CA GLN A 287 -13.24 -2.02 27.34
C GLN A 287 -12.23 -1.07 28.02
N SER A 288 -11.94 0.05 27.35
CA SER A 288 -11.16 1.17 27.88
C SER A 288 -9.73 0.79 28.30
N SER A 289 -9.21 1.31 29.42
CA SER A 289 -7.80 1.19 29.84
C SER A 289 -7.37 -0.16 30.41
N THR A 290 -8.28 -1.14 30.50
CA THR A 290 -7.98 -2.50 31.00
C THR A 290 -8.21 -3.57 29.94
N SER A 291 -8.40 -3.15 28.69
CA SER A 291 -8.55 -4.06 27.57
C SER A 291 -7.24 -4.75 27.25
N VAL A 292 -7.35 -5.99 26.78
CA VAL A 292 -6.23 -6.72 26.20
C VAL A 292 -6.60 -7.05 24.76
N SER A 293 -5.74 -6.70 23.82
CA SER A 293 -5.97 -6.84 22.39
C SER A 293 -4.93 -7.76 21.76
N LEU A 294 -5.40 -8.85 21.17
CA LEU A 294 -4.58 -9.74 20.36
C LEU A 294 -4.50 -9.20 18.93
N LEU A 295 -3.29 -8.92 18.46
CA LEU A 295 -3.02 -8.30 17.18
C LEU A 295 -3.04 -9.34 16.05
N LEU A 296 -3.73 -9.04 14.96
CA LEU A 296 -3.98 -9.96 13.85
C LEU A 296 -3.45 -9.38 12.54
N SER A 297 -2.62 -10.15 11.84
CA SER A 297 -2.21 -9.90 10.46
C SER A 297 -2.79 -10.98 9.56
N ARG A 298 -3.76 -10.61 8.70
CA ARG A 298 -4.54 -11.55 7.89
C ARG A 298 -5.08 -12.75 8.70
N GLY A 299 -5.59 -12.47 9.90
CA GLY A 299 -6.16 -13.45 10.83
C GLY A 299 -5.14 -14.18 11.70
N VAL A 300 -3.83 -14.04 11.44
CA VAL A 300 -2.77 -14.70 12.20
C VAL A 300 -2.37 -13.82 13.40
N PRO A 301 -2.33 -14.37 14.63
CA PRO A 301 -1.83 -13.62 15.78
C PRO A 301 -0.34 -13.27 15.63
N VAL A 302 -0.01 -11.99 15.77
CA VAL A 302 1.36 -11.47 15.60
C VAL A 302 1.91 -10.75 16.84
N GLY A 303 1.04 -10.37 17.78
CA GLY A 303 1.42 -9.67 19.00
C GLY A 303 0.24 -9.55 19.97
N ILE A 304 0.51 -9.03 21.17
CA ILE A 304 -0.52 -8.69 22.15
C ILE A 304 -0.25 -7.29 22.70
N SER A 305 -1.32 -6.51 22.84
CA SER A 305 -1.32 -5.21 23.49
C SER A 305 -2.11 -5.32 24.79
N ALA A 306 -1.46 -5.01 25.90
CA ALA A 306 -1.98 -5.05 27.25
C ALA A 306 -1.53 -3.80 28.03
N PRO A 307 -2.18 -3.48 29.16
CA PRO A 307 -1.77 -2.36 30.02
C PRO A 307 -0.31 -2.46 30.46
N ASP A 308 0.32 -1.30 30.68
CA ASP A 308 1.75 -1.18 30.98
C ASP A 308 2.21 -2.11 32.11
N GLY A 309 3.31 -2.82 31.86
CA GLY A 309 3.98 -3.68 32.85
C GLY A 309 3.36 -5.07 33.03
N GLN A 310 2.35 -5.46 32.25
CA GLN A 310 1.81 -6.83 32.30
C GLN A 310 2.70 -7.84 31.56
N SER A 311 2.91 -8.98 32.19
CA SER A 311 3.48 -10.17 31.55
C SER A 311 2.49 -10.81 30.55
N LEU A 312 3.00 -11.65 29.65
CA LEU A 312 2.16 -12.41 28.71
C LEU A 312 1.10 -13.26 29.44
N GLU A 313 1.44 -13.89 30.56
CA GLU A 313 0.50 -14.71 31.33
C GLU A 313 -0.63 -13.88 31.95
N GLU A 314 -0.33 -12.71 32.52
CA GLU A 314 -1.33 -11.80 33.10
C GLU A 314 -2.26 -11.23 32.02
N ALA A 315 -1.69 -10.83 30.88
CA ALA A 315 -2.45 -10.40 29.71
C ALA A 315 -3.38 -11.51 29.22
N MET A 316 -2.89 -12.74 29.13
CA MET A 316 -3.69 -13.90 28.70
C MET A 316 -4.77 -14.31 29.70
N LEU A 317 -4.53 -14.20 31.01
CA LEU A 317 -5.57 -14.39 32.03
C LEU A 317 -6.72 -13.41 31.80
N THR A 318 -6.40 -12.15 31.60
CA THR A 318 -7.37 -11.09 31.33
C THR A 318 -8.10 -11.33 30.00
N PHE A 319 -7.35 -11.65 28.95
CA PHE A 319 -7.86 -11.87 27.59
C PHE A 319 -8.88 -13.02 27.53
N THR A 320 -8.58 -14.12 28.25
CA THR A 320 -9.38 -15.36 28.26
C THR A 320 -10.53 -15.37 29.27
N ASP A 321 -10.83 -14.26 29.94
CA ASP A 321 -11.91 -14.19 30.92
C ASP A 321 -13.29 -14.31 30.26
N SER A 322 -14.08 -15.31 30.68
CA SER A 322 -15.43 -15.56 30.16
C SER A 322 -16.46 -14.49 30.53
N SER A 323 -16.18 -13.67 31.55
CA SER A 323 -17.05 -12.56 31.96
C SER A 323 -16.91 -11.32 31.07
N ARG A 324 -15.84 -11.25 30.27
CA ARG A 324 -15.57 -10.11 29.38
C ARG A 324 -16.27 -10.26 28.05
N ILE A 325 -16.47 -9.12 27.38
CA ILE A 325 -16.94 -9.06 26.00
C ILE A 325 -15.72 -9.09 25.08
N LEU A 326 -15.79 -9.93 24.05
CA LEU A 326 -14.82 -9.97 22.96
C LEU A 326 -15.36 -9.22 21.75
N LYS A 327 -14.49 -8.44 21.12
CA LYS A 327 -14.80 -7.73 19.88
C LYS A 327 -13.70 -7.98 18.86
N LEU A 328 -14.06 -8.44 17.67
CA LEU A 328 -13.13 -8.58 16.56
C LEU A 328 -13.17 -7.29 15.73
N HIS A 329 -12.07 -6.57 15.74
CA HIS A 329 -11.91 -5.30 15.03
C HIS A 329 -11.10 -5.53 13.76
N ARG A 330 -11.61 -5.03 12.63
CA ARG A 330 -10.89 -4.88 11.37
C ARG A 330 -10.36 -3.46 11.28
N LEU A 331 -9.05 -3.33 11.07
CA LEU A 331 -8.44 -2.03 10.82
C LEU A 331 -8.60 -1.66 9.33
N PRO A 332 -8.51 -0.36 8.99
CA PRO A 332 -8.58 0.10 7.60
C PRO A 332 -7.62 -0.67 6.68
N SER A 333 -8.02 -0.82 5.42
CA SER A 333 -7.24 -1.57 4.42
C SER A 333 -5.85 -0.95 4.23
N GLY A 334 -4.81 -1.79 4.27
CA GLY A 334 -3.41 -1.33 4.21
C GLY A 334 -2.79 -0.97 5.57
N THR A 335 -3.52 -1.14 6.69
CA THR A 335 -2.94 -1.07 8.03
C THR A 335 -1.89 -2.17 8.23
N ILE A 336 -0.67 -1.79 8.61
CA ILE A 336 0.41 -2.74 8.92
C ILE A 336 0.35 -3.08 10.41
N VAL A 337 0.03 -4.33 10.72
CA VAL A 337 0.08 -4.90 12.07
C VAL A 337 1.23 -5.89 12.12
N SER A 338 2.17 -5.68 13.03
CA SER A 338 3.34 -6.56 13.23
C SER A 338 3.49 -6.90 14.71
N ARG A 339 4.56 -7.61 15.08
CA ARG A 339 4.89 -7.82 16.49
C ARG A 339 5.17 -6.52 17.23
N GLU A 340 5.78 -5.55 16.53
CA GLU A 340 6.17 -4.25 17.09
C GLU A 340 4.97 -3.37 17.44
N SER A 341 3.79 -3.71 16.91
CA SER A 341 2.50 -3.12 17.30
C SER A 341 2.04 -3.45 18.72
N GLY A 342 2.62 -4.50 19.33
CA GLY A 342 2.25 -4.97 20.67
C GLY A 342 3.04 -4.28 21.78
N THR A 343 2.49 -4.31 23.01
CA THR A 343 3.19 -3.79 24.21
C THR A 343 3.91 -4.88 25.00
N VAL A 344 3.65 -6.16 24.71
CA VAL A 344 4.29 -7.29 25.39
C VAL A 344 5.39 -7.85 24.50
N ASP A 345 6.64 -7.48 24.82
CA ASP A 345 7.83 -7.84 24.04
C ASP A 345 8.05 -9.36 23.92
N GLU A 346 7.62 -10.14 24.92
CA GLU A 346 7.84 -11.58 25.01
C GLU A 346 6.91 -12.41 24.12
N PHE A 347 5.98 -11.79 23.39
CA PHE A 347 4.98 -12.54 22.60
C PHE A 347 5.63 -13.49 21.58
N ARG A 348 5.25 -14.77 21.67
CA ARG A 348 5.48 -15.79 20.63
C ARG A 348 4.18 -16.54 20.39
N LEU A 349 3.95 -16.94 19.14
CA LEU A 349 2.73 -17.65 18.75
C LEU A 349 2.58 -19.00 19.49
N ASP A 350 3.69 -19.73 19.67
CA ASP A 350 3.69 -21.02 20.39
C ASP A 350 3.30 -20.84 21.86
N ASP A 351 3.85 -19.82 22.53
CA ASP A 351 3.55 -19.50 23.92
C ASP A 351 2.08 -19.05 24.08
N PHE A 352 1.58 -18.24 23.16
CA PHE A 352 0.16 -17.86 23.11
C PHE A 352 -0.75 -19.09 22.98
N HIS A 353 -0.42 -20.01 22.06
CA HIS A 353 -1.16 -21.24 21.84
C HIS A 353 -1.20 -22.09 23.11
N ASP A 354 -0.05 -22.30 23.75
CA ASP A 354 0.03 -23.11 24.97
C ASP A 354 -0.70 -22.47 26.15
N LEU A 355 -0.61 -21.16 26.32
CA LEU A 355 -1.32 -20.42 27.36
C LEU A 355 -2.84 -20.44 27.16
N LEU A 356 -3.32 -20.26 25.93
CA LEU A 356 -4.75 -20.32 25.60
C LEU A 356 -5.37 -21.68 25.96
N VAL A 357 -4.60 -22.76 25.80
CA VAL A 357 -5.03 -24.13 26.11
C VAL A 357 -4.94 -24.44 27.61
N THR A 358 -3.94 -23.93 28.32
CA THR A 358 -3.57 -24.42 29.66
C THR A 358 -4.00 -23.53 30.83
N LEU A 359 -4.13 -22.21 30.64
CA LEU A 359 -4.35 -21.25 31.73
C LEU A 359 -5.66 -21.48 32.50
N ARG A 360 -6.76 -21.74 31.78
CA ARG A 360 -8.12 -21.82 32.37
C ARG A 360 -8.60 -23.25 32.62
N THR A 361 -7.79 -24.27 32.32
CA THR A 361 -8.21 -25.67 32.52
C THR A 361 -7.04 -26.60 32.88
N ARG A 362 -7.28 -27.44 33.89
CA ARG A 362 -6.38 -28.53 34.30
C ARG A 362 -6.77 -29.91 33.72
N SER A 363 -7.91 -29.99 33.03
CA SER A 363 -8.40 -31.24 32.44
C SER A 363 -7.65 -31.58 31.15
N GLU A 364 -7.01 -32.74 31.09
CA GLU A 364 -6.30 -33.21 29.89
C GLU A 364 -7.24 -33.40 28.70
N SER A 365 -8.46 -33.92 28.92
CA SER A 365 -9.44 -34.10 27.86
C SER A 365 -9.87 -32.75 27.26
N ARG A 366 -9.99 -31.72 28.11
CA ARG A 366 -10.33 -30.37 27.66
C ARG A 366 -9.18 -29.71 26.90
N ARG A 367 -7.94 -29.90 27.37
CA ARG A 367 -6.74 -29.40 26.68
C ARG A 367 -6.59 -30.02 25.29
N ALA A 368 -6.80 -31.33 25.17
CA ALA A 368 -6.76 -32.03 23.89
C ALA A 368 -7.80 -31.49 22.89
N ASN A 369 -9.02 -31.20 23.36
CA ASN A 369 -10.08 -30.62 22.53
C ASN A 369 -9.75 -29.20 22.03
N LEU A 370 -9.15 -28.36 22.88
CA LEU A 370 -8.73 -27.02 22.47
C LEU A 370 -7.59 -27.08 21.45
N LYS A 371 -6.59 -27.95 21.67
CA LYS A 371 -5.48 -28.16 20.73
C LYS A 371 -5.93 -28.66 19.36
N SER A 372 -7.02 -29.42 19.26
CA SER A 372 -7.49 -29.91 17.96
C SER A 372 -8.21 -28.85 17.11
N LYS A 373 -8.50 -27.68 17.69
CA LYS A 373 -9.26 -26.60 17.03
C LYS A 373 -8.41 -25.37 16.67
N LEU A 374 -7.22 -25.28 17.24
CA LEU A 374 -6.17 -24.32 16.88
C LEU A 374 -5.30 -24.92 15.79
#